data_AF-A0AAC9WH20-F1
#
_entry.id   AF-A0AAC9WH20-F1
#
_cell.length_a   1.000
_cell.length_b   1.000
_cell.length_c   1.000
_cell.angle_alpha   90.00
_cell.angle_beta   90.00
_cell.angle_gamma   90.00
#
_symmetry.space_group_name_H-M   'P 1'
#
loop_
_entity.id
_entity.type
_entity.pdbx_description
1 polymer ?
#
loop_
_entity_poly.entity_id
_entity_poly.type
_entity_poly.pdbx_seq_one_letter_code
_entity_poly.pdbx_strand_id
1 'polypeptide(L)'
;MIKINLMIEGIPAILWGDSKVENCVSDLTAIVEYAKTISSNISVFACSMGCYFSLLAYRDVSLEQCLFLSPVLNMERIIDNMMRWFNISEERLKEEKEIKTPVGQTLYWDYYCYVKSHPIDTWDKSTTILYGSDDNICEFNKV
;
A
#
# COMPACT_ATOMS: atom_id res chain seq x y z
N MET A 1 -8.77 -14.82 4.76
CA MET A 1 -9.97 -15.51 4.22
C MET A 1 -10.66 -14.53 3.28
N ILE A 2 -10.70 -14.83 1.98
CA ILE A 2 -11.35 -14.00 0.96
C ILE A 2 -12.84 -13.92 1.31
N LYS A 3 -13.41 -12.72 1.43
CA LYS A 3 -14.86 -12.56 1.30
C LYS A 3 -15.18 -11.90 -0.03
N ILE A 4 -15.55 -12.72 -1.00
CA ILE A 4 -16.05 -12.30 -2.32
C ILE A 4 -17.55 -11.99 -2.18
N ASN A 5 -18.06 -11.03 -2.96
CA ASN A 5 -19.47 -10.60 -2.99
C ASN A 5 -19.97 -9.83 -1.76
N LEU A 6 -19.10 -9.11 -1.06
CA LEU A 6 -19.58 -8.11 -0.11
C LEU A 6 -20.17 -6.94 -0.89
N MET A 7 -21.29 -6.41 -0.41
CA MET A 7 -21.87 -5.18 -0.94
C MET A 7 -21.84 -4.16 0.19
N ILE A 8 -21.07 -3.09 0.03
CA ILE A 8 -21.11 -1.92 0.92
C ILE A 8 -21.98 -0.89 0.20
N GLU A 9 -23.21 -0.66 0.69
CA GLU A 9 -24.13 0.32 0.13
C GLU A 9 -24.39 0.19 -1.38
N GLY A 10 -24.45 -1.04 -1.91
CA GLY A 10 -24.65 -1.28 -3.34
C GLY A 10 -23.37 -1.30 -4.18
N ILE A 11 -22.21 -1.09 -3.56
CA ILE A 11 -20.89 -1.18 -4.19
C ILE A 11 -20.30 -2.57 -3.92
N PRO A 12 -19.95 -3.35 -4.96
CA PRO A 12 -19.18 -4.57 -4.79
C PRO A 12 -17.86 -4.28 -4.07
N ALA A 13 -17.63 -4.97 -2.96
CA ALA A 13 -16.45 -4.85 -2.12
C ALA A 13 -15.85 -6.24 -1.87
N ILE A 14 -14.54 -6.27 -1.64
CA ILE A 14 -13.82 -7.46 -1.19
C ILE A 14 -13.01 -7.07 0.04
N LEU A 15 -13.28 -7.69 1.20
CA LEU A 15 -12.58 -7.43 2.47
C LEU A 15 -11.47 -8.45 2.69
N TRP A 16 -10.29 -7.97 3.12
CA TRP A 16 -9.12 -8.80 3.36
C TRP A 16 -8.14 -8.31 4.42
N GLY A 17 -7.45 -9.27 5.03
CA GLY A 17 -6.41 -9.07 6.03
C GLY A 17 -5.46 -10.27 6.02
N ASP A 18 -4.39 -10.13 5.25
CA ASP A 18 -3.12 -10.82 5.45
C ASP A 18 -2.01 -9.78 5.30
N SER A 19 -0.94 -9.83 6.11
CA SER A 19 -0.02 -8.69 6.26
C SER A 19 1.03 -8.57 5.15
N LYS A 20 1.09 -9.53 4.22
CA LYS A 20 2.11 -9.55 3.16
C LYS A 20 1.68 -8.72 1.95
N VAL A 21 2.62 -7.93 1.41
CA VAL A 21 2.39 -7.06 0.24
C VAL A 21 1.88 -7.84 -0.96
N GLU A 22 2.47 -9.00 -1.25
CA GLU A 22 2.10 -9.84 -2.39
C GLU A 22 0.62 -10.27 -2.35
N ASN A 23 0.10 -10.57 -1.17
CA ASN A 23 -1.30 -10.95 -1.01
C ASN A 23 -2.20 -9.74 -1.30
N CYS A 24 -1.87 -8.56 -0.77
CA CYS A 24 -2.61 -7.33 -1.08
C CYS A 24 -2.60 -7.00 -2.57
N VAL A 25 -1.46 -7.15 -3.24
CA VAL A 25 -1.32 -6.92 -4.68
C VAL A 25 -2.15 -7.91 -5.48
N SER A 26 -2.08 -9.20 -5.14
CA SER A 26 -2.88 -10.26 -5.76
C SER A 26 -4.39 -9.99 -5.60
N ASP A 27 -4.81 -9.60 -4.40
CA ASP A 27 -6.22 -9.32 -4.10
C ASP A 27 -6.73 -8.10 -4.88
N LEU A 28 -5.96 -7.01 -4.92
CA LEU A 28 -6.28 -5.83 -5.72
C LEU A 28 -6.36 -6.15 -7.21
N THR A 29 -5.45 -7.00 -7.71
CA THR A 29 -5.49 -7.50 -9.08
C THR A 29 -6.80 -8.24 -9.37
N ALA A 30 -7.22 -9.14 -8.48
CA ALA A 30 -8.50 -9.85 -8.63
C ALA A 30 -9.72 -8.90 -8.59
N ILE A 31 -9.69 -7.88 -7.72
CA ILE A 31 -10.73 -6.86 -7.61
C ILE A 31 -10.88 -6.11 -8.94
N VAL A 32 -9.77 -5.64 -9.52
CA VAL A 32 -9.85 -4.83 -10.74
C VAL A 32 -10.23 -5.66 -11.97
N GLU A 33 -9.78 -6.91 -12.05
CA GLU A 33 -10.23 -7.83 -13.10
C GLU A 33 -11.73 -8.09 -13.02
N TYR A 34 -12.28 -8.28 -11.82
CA TYR A 34 -13.72 -8.38 -11.64
C TYR A 34 -14.43 -7.06 -12.01
N ALA A 35 -13.92 -5.92 -11.57
CA ALA A 35 -14.52 -4.62 -11.85
C ALA A 35 -14.59 -4.32 -13.35
N LYS A 36 -13.57 -4.72 -14.12
CA LYS A 36 -13.55 -4.63 -15.60
C LYS A 36 -14.67 -5.41 -16.28
N THR A 37 -15.22 -6.45 -15.63
CA THR A 37 -16.39 -7.18 -16.17
C THR A 37 -17.70 -6.40 -16.04
N ILE A 38 -17.73 -5.39 -15.17
CA ILE A 38 -18.93 -4.60 -14.85
C ILE A 38 -18.88 -3.23 -15.51
N SER A 39 -17.70 -2.61 -15.60
CA SER A 39 -17.51 -1.26 -16.13
C SER A 39 -16.24 -1.15 -16.96
N SER A 40 -16.29 -0.40 -18.06
CA SER A 40 -15.10 0.01 -18.82
C SER A 40 -14.33 1.14 -18.14
N ASN A 41 -15.00 1.88 -17.25
CA ASN A 41 -14.46 3.07 -16.61
C ASN A 41 -14.20 2.74 -15.14
N ILE A 42 -12.93 2.60 -14.77
CA ILE A 42 -12.50 2.24 -13.42
C ILE A 42 -11.76 3.41 -12.80
N SER A 43 -12.10 3.74 -11.56
CA SER A 43 -11.40 4.74 -10.73
C SER A 43 -11.03 4.13 -9.39
N VAL A 44 -9.96 4.63 -8.78
CA VAL A 44 -9.46 4.10 -7.51
C VAL A 44 -9.53 5.18 -6.43
N PHE A 45 -10.17 4.85 -5.31
CA PHE A 45 -9.97 5.56 -4.06
C PHE A 45 -9.12 4.71 -3.13
N ALA A 46 -8.05 5.27 -2.58
CA ALA A 46 -7.18 4.58 -1.64
C ALA A 46 -6.77 5.50 -0.50
N CYS A 47 -6.53 4.91 0.67
CA CYS A 47 -6.15 5.63 1.89
C CYS A 47 -4.88 5.03 2.49
N SER A 48 -3.93 5.88 2.90
CA SER A 48 -2.70 5.46 3.59
C SER A 48 -1.95 4.36 2.84
N MET A 49 -1.67 3.23 3.50
CA MET A 49 -1.01 2.06 2.92
C MET A 49 -1.77 1.43 1.75
N GLY A 50 -3.09 1.63 1.67
CA GLY A 50 -3.88 1.20 0.52
C GLY A 50 -3.44 1.89 -0.78
N CYS A 51 -2.88 3.10 -0.69
CA CYS A 51 -2.31 3.79 -1.85
C CYS A 51 -1.05 3.08 -2.33
N TYR A 52 -0.13 2.72 -1.42
CA TYR A 52 1.07 1.95 -1.74
C TYR A 52 0.73 0.63 -2.46
N PHE A 53 -0.23 -0.13 -1.94
CA PHE A 53 -0.65 -1.38 -2.57
C PHE A 53 -1.32 -1.15 -3.93
N SER A 54 -2.11 -0.08 -4.07
CA SER A 54 -2.71 0.31 -5.35
C SER A 54 -1.66 0.71 -6.38
N LEU A 55 -0.61 1.42 -5.97
CA LEU A 55 0.52 1.81 -6.83
C LEU A 55 1.27 0.57 -7.37
N LEU A 56 1.44 -0.46 -6.54
CA LEU A 56 2.02 -1.72 -6.96
C LEU A 56 1.10 -2.50 -7.90
N ALA A 57 -0.16 -2.70 -7.50
CA ALA A 57 -1.10 -3.57 -8.22
C ALA A 57 -1.59 -2.99 -9.55
N TYR A 58 -1.75 -1.67 -9.61
CA TYR A 58 -2.41 -1.01 -10.74
C TYR A 58 -1.45 -0.29 -11.67
N ARG A 59 -0.15 -0.59 -11.60
CA ARG A 59 0.87 0.00 -12.47
C ARG A 59 0.48 -0.05 -13.95
N ASP A 60 -0.01 -1.20 -14.42
CA ASP A 60 -0.35 -1.43 -15.83
C ASP A 60 -1.88 -1.40 -16.09
N VAL A 61 -2.65 -0.89 -15.14
CA VAL A 61 -4.11 -0.80 -15.26
C VAL A 61 -4.51 0.59 -15.78
N SER A 62 -5.34 0.63 -16.81
CA SER A 62 -5.98 1.86 -17.27
C SER A 62 -7.02 2.32 -16.25
N LEU A 63 -6.79 3.47 -15.63
CA LEU A 63 -7.66 4.09 -14.63
C LEU A 63 -8.05 5.49 -15.10
N GLU A 64 -9.34 5.82 -14.98
CA GLU A 64 -9.86 7.15 -15.32
C GLU A 64 -9.41 8.22 -14.33
N GLN A 65 -9.49 7.90 -13.03
CA GLN A 65 -9.07 8.80 -11.97
C GLN A 65 -8.65 8.02 -10.73
N CYS A 66 -7.66 8.56 -10.01
CA CYS A 66 -7.28 8.13 -8.68
C CYS A 66 -7.52 9.25 -7.67
N LEU A 67 -8.05 8.90 -6.49
CA LEU A 67 -8.15 9.78 -5.34
C LEU A 67 -7.42 9.13 -4.17
N PHE A 68 -6.31 9.71 -3.75
CA PHE A 68 -5.51 9.21 -2.64
C PHE A 68 -5.69 10.09 -1.41
N LEU A 69 -5.97 9.46 -0.27
CA LEU A 69 -6.08 10.11 1.03
C LEU A 69 -4.88 9.73 1.89
N SER A 70 -4.10 10.72 2.31
CA SER A 70 -2.86 10.54 3.09
C SER A 70 -1.96 9.41 2.55
N PRO A 71 -1.59 9.40 1.26
CA PRO A 71 -0.93 8.24 0.67
C PRO A 71 0.44 7.97 1.27
N VAL A 72 0.70 6.68 1.50
CA VAL A 72 2.06 6.13 1.60
C VAL A 72 2.57 5.90 0.19
N LEU A 73 3.58 6.66 -0.22
CA LEU A 73 4.19 6.56 -1.57
C LEU A 73 5.51 5.77 -1.56
N ASN A 74 6.21 5.76 -0.43
CA ASN A 74 7.49 5.08 -0.27
C ASN A 74 7.51 4.29 1.04
N MET A 75 7.27 2.98 0.93
CA MET A 75 7.23 2.09 2.08
C MET A 75 8.62 1.79 2.66
N GLU A 76 9.66 1.74 1.81
CA GLU A 76 11.05 1.60 2.26
C GLU A 76 11.42 2.70 3.24
N ARG A 77 11.08 3.96 2.91
CA ARG A 77 11.33 5.12 3.77
C ARG A 77 10.62 5.02 5.11
N ILE A 78 9.38 4.53 5.15
CA ILE A 78 8.64 4.34 6.41
C ILE A 78 9.38 3.34 7.29
N ILE A 79 9.80 2.21 6.72
CA ILE A 79 10.55 1.19 7.45
C ILE A 79 11.90 1.73 7.93
N ASP A 80 12.63 2.44 7.07
CA ASP A 80 13.87 3.13 7.40
C ASP A 80 13.71 4.10 8.57
N ASN A 81 12.66 4.93 8.54
CA ASN A 81 12.37 5.88 9.60
C ASN A 81 12.04 5.16 10.91
N MET A 82 11.24 4.08 10.87
CA MET A 82 10.97 3.26 12.04
C MET A 82 12.25 2.62 12.60
N MET A 83 13.11 2.08 11.74
CA MET A 83 14.40 1.53 12.13
C MET A 83 15.27 2.59 12.83
N ARG A 84 15.35 3.80 12.26
CA ARG A 84 16.08 4.94 12.86
C ARG A 84 15.50 5.34 14.22
N TRP A 85 14.17 5.48 14.33
CA TRP A 85 13.51 5.89 15.58
C TRP A 85 13.72 4.91 16.73
N PHE A 86 13.80 3.61 16.42
CA PHE A 86 13.98 2.55 17.41
C PHE A 86 15.41 1.99 17.46
N ASN A 87 16.37 2.66 16.80
CA ASN A 87 17.79 2.29 16.78
C ASN A 87 18.02 0.82 16.36
N ILE A 88 17.27 0.37 15.35
CA ILE A 88 17.36 -0.95 14.72
C ILE A 88 18.25 -0.79 13.48
N SER A 89 19.29 -1.61 13.34
CA SER A 89 20.11 -1.64 12.12
C SER A 89 19.56 -2.63 11.09
N GLU A 90 19.94 -2.45 9.83
CA GLU A 90 19.60 -3.38 8.75
C GLU A 90 20.15 -4.78 9.02
N GLU A 91 21.39 -4.88 9.54
CA GLU A 91 22.02 -6.15 9.91
C GLU A 91 21.23 -6.87 11.00
N ARG A 92 20.79 -6.13 12.02
CA ARG A 92 19.99 -6.68 13.11
C ARG A 92 18.66 -7.21 12.60
N LEU A 93 17.96 -6.45 11.75
CA LEU A 93 16.72 -6.91 11.13
C LEU A 93 16.94 -8.15 10.25
N LYS A 94 18.06 -8.20 9.52
CA LYS A 94 18.45 -9.35 8.69
C LYS A 94 18.74 -10.60 9.51
N GLU A 95 19.35 -10.47 10.67
CA GLU A 95 19.68 -11.57 11.57
C GLU A 95 18.44 -12.07 12.32
N GLU A 96 17.69 -11.18 12.95
CA GLU A 96 16.52 -11.51 13.78
C GLU A 96 15.27 -11.86 12.96
N LYS A 97 15.23 -11.50 11.67
CA LYS A 97 14.11 -11.63 10.71
C LYS A 97 12.86 -10.84 11.05
N GLU A 98 12.52 -10.74 12.33
CA GLU A 98 11.34 -10.04 12.82
C GLU A 98 11.69 -9.26 14.08
N ILE A 99 11.40 -7.97 14.11
CA ILE A 99 11.64 -7.12 15.28
C ILE A 99 10.37 -6.38 15.64
N LYS A 100 9.85 -6.64 16.84
CA LYS A 100 8.72 -5.90 17.41
C LYS A 100 9.19 -4.52 17.87
N THR A 101 8.48 -3.48 17.45
CA THR A 101 8.72 -2.11 17.88
C THR A 101 7.88 -1.74 19.12
N PRO A 102 8.32 -0.78 19.95
CA PRO A 102 7.56 -0.30 21.11
C PRO A 102 6.16 0.25 20.79
N VAL A 103 5.89 0.62 19.54
CA VAL A 103 4.59 1.15 19.08
C VAL A 103 3.64 0.07 18.57
N GLY A 104 3.96 -1.21 18.80
CA GLY A 104 3.09 -2.35 18.48
C GLY A 104 3.15 -2.82 17.03
N GLN A 105 4.02 -2.24 16.20
CA GLN A 105 4.28 -2.69 14.83
C GLN A 105 5.47 -3.67 14.80
N THR A 106 5.44 -4.66 13.91
CA THR A 106 6.56 -5.59 13.68
C THR A 106 7.22 -5.27 12.36
N LEU A 107 8.55 -5.11 12.37
CA LEU A 107 9.36 -5.03 11.16
C LEU A 107 9.74 -6.45 10.71
N TYR A 108 9.55 -6.76 9.43
CA TYR A 108 9.88 -8.05 8.83
C TYR A 108 10.97 -7.88 7.78
N TRP A 109 11.99 -8.74 7.83
CA TRP A 109 13.09 -8.72 6.87
C TRP A 109 12.64 -9.02 5.45
N ASP A 110 11.73 -9.98 5.27
CA ASP A 110 11.20 -10.35 3.93
C ASP A 110 10.40 -9.19 3.34
N TYR A 111 9.57 -8.52 4.14
CA TYR A 111 8.85 -7.31 3.75
C TYR A 111 9.82 -6.18 3.38
N TYR A 112 10.85 -5.92 4.18
CA TYR A 112 11.84 -4.88 3.88
C TYR A 112 12.62 -5.18 2.59
N CYS A 113 12.99 -6.44 2.35
CA CYS A 113 13.56 -6.87 1.07
C CYS A 113 12.59 -6.65 -0.11
N TYR A 114 11.32 -6.96 0.10
CA TYR A 114 10.28 -6.80 -0.93
C TYR A 114 10.17 -5.33 -1.35
N VAL A 115 10.05 -4.40 -0.40
CA VAL A 115 9.88 -2.97 -0.74
C VAL A 115 11.10 -2.39 -1.46
N LYS A 116 12.32 -2.82 -1.09
CA LYS A 116 13.57 -2.41 -1.76
C LYS A 116 13.68 -2.92 -3.20
N SER A 117 13.08 -4.08 -3.48
CA SER A 117 13.11 -4.71 -4.82
C SER A 117 11.94 -4.30 -5.71
N HIS A 118 10.93 -3.62 -5.16
CA HIS A 118 9.74 -3.18 -5.87
C HIS A 118 9.46 -1.68 -5.64
N PRO A 119 10.39 -0.79 -6.03
CA PRO A 119 10.16 0.64 -5.87
C PRO A 119 9.01 1.13 -6.77
N ILE A 120 8.38 2.23 -6.35
CA ILE A 120 7.36 2.94 -7.13
C ILE A 120 8.05 4.03 -7.93
N ASP A 121 8.58 3.68 -9.11
CA ASP A 121 9.38 4.61 -9.92
C ASP A 121 8.54 5.46 -10.89
N THR A 122 7.36 4.95 -11.29
CA THR A 122 6.51 5.58 -12.30
C THR A 122 5.04 5.47 -11.93
N TRP A 123 4.31 6.58 -12.11
CA TRP A 123 2.86 6.65 -12.01
C TRP A 123 2.34 7.78 -12.90
N ASP A 124 1.64 7.41 -13.97
CA ASP A 124 1.20 8.31 -15.04
C ASP A 124 -0.31 8.59 -15.02
N LYS A 125 -1.03 8.04 -14.03
CA LYS A 125 -2.48 8.16 -13.94
C LYS A 125 -2.90 9.47 -13.29
N SER A 126 -3.99 10.05 -13.79
CA SER A 126 -4.60 11.25 -13.20
C SER A 126 -4.95 11.00 -11.73
N THR A 127 -4.29 11.71 -10.81
CA THR A 127 -4.38 11.44 -9.37
C THR A 127 -4.60 12.74 -8.60
N THR A 128 -5.70 12.79 -7.86
CA THR A 128 -5.96 13.82 -6.85
C THR A 128 -5.49 13.31 -5.50
N ILE A 129 -4.78 14.13 -4.73
CA ILE A 129 -4.30 13.76 -3.40
C ILE A 129 -4.89 14.70 -2.35
N LEU A 130 -5.44 14.10 -1.29
CA LEU A 130 -5.92 14.78 -0.10
C LEU A 130 -5.03 14.40 1.09
N TYR A 131 -4.52 15.39 1.82
CA TYR A 131 -3.72 15.19 3.02
C TYR A 131 -4.31 15.98 4.19
N GLY A 132 -4.20 15.43 5.40
CA GLY A 132 -4.43 16.19 6.62
C GLY A 132 -3.29 17.18 6.85
N SER A 133 -3.61 18.41 7.27
CA SER A 133 -2.62 19.46 7.53
C SER A 133 -1.58 19.08 8.60
N ASP A 134 -1.97 18.21 9.53
CA ASP A 134 -1.16 17.78 10.68
C ASP A 134 -0.75 16.29 10.59
N ASP A 135 -0.79 15.71 9.38
CA ASP A 135 -0.32 14.34 9.14
C ASP A 135 1.21 14.28 9.15
N ASN A 136 1.76 13.94 10.31
CA ASN A 136 3.21 13.79 10.52
C ASN A 136 3.72 12.36 10.22
N ILE A 137 2.85 11.47 9.76
CA ILE A 137 3.19 10.07 9.49
C ILE A 137 3.58 9.91 8.02
N CYS A 138 2.84 10.53 7.11
CA CYS A 138 3.12 10.49 5.67
C CYS A 138 3.87 11.76 5.23
N GLU A 139 5.18 11.68 5.11
CA GLU A 139 5.99 12.84 4.71
C GLU A 139 5.69 13.29 3.26
N PHE A 140 5.09 14.47 3.09
CA PHE A 140 4.67 15.05 1.81
C PHE A 140 5.80 15.27 0.78
N ASN A 141 7.04 15.47 1.25
CA ASN A 141 8.00 16.28 0.51
C ASN A 141 8.91 15.59 -0.52
N LYS A 142 8.84 14.27 -0.73
CA LYS A 142 9.68 13.63 -1.76
C LYS A 142 9.00 12.38 -2.32
N VAL A 143 8.35 12.55 -3.47
CA VAL A 143 8.07 11.47 -4.45
C VAL A 143 9.39 11.14 -5.13
#